data_AF-A0A0V0GJD9-F1
#
_entry.id   AF-A0A0V0GJD9-F1
#
_cell.length_a   1.000
_cell.length_b   1.000
_cell.length_c   1.000
_cell.angle_alpha   90.00
_cell.angle_beta   90.00
_cell.angle_gamma   90.00
#
_symmetry.space_group_name_H-M   'P 1'
#
loop_
_entity.id
_entity.type
_entity.pdbx_description
1 polymer ?
#
loop_
_entity_poly.entity_id
_entity_poly.type
_entity_poly.pdbx_seq_one_letter_code
_entity_poly.pdbx_strand_id
1 'polypeptide(L)'
;MEFLGTMNGRVCVTYWLNILQNLGETERPYCVTLNPPHTPEHTLLKWTTSHPVPSVAASKASCELYQIQGKRGIWFCGAYQGYGFHEDGLKAGVAAAYGMLRRNCC
;
A
#
# COMPACT_ATOMS: atom_id res chain seq x y z
N MET A 1 4.13 21.20 3.04
CA MET A 1 3.43 20.40 2.02
C MET A 1 3.23 21.33 0.85
N GLU A 2 4.04 21.19 -0.21
CA GLU A 2 3.91 22.06 -1.38
C GLU A 2 3.15 21.30 -2.47
N PHE A 3 1.92 21.74 -2.75
CA PHE A 3 1.13 21.23 -3.85
C PHE A 3 1.51 22.00 -5.12
N LEU A 4 2.42 21.44 -5.92
CA LEU A 4 2.68 21.94 -7.26
C LEU A 4 1.72 21.25 -8.23
N GLY A 5 0.57 21.90 -8.47
CA GLY A 5 -0.32 21.82 -9.64
C GLY A 5 -0.65 20.46 -10.30
N THR A 6 -1.92 20.25 -10.64
CA THR A 6 -2.34 19.15 -11.51
C THR A 6 -2.11 19.53 -12.98
N MET A 7 -1.19 18.85 -13.67
CA MET A 7 -1.15 18.86 -15.13
C MET A 7 -1.57 17.48 -15.65
N ASN A 8 -2.66 17.45 -16.42
CA ASN A 8 -3.22 16.23 -17.04
C ASN A 8 -3.78 15.15 -16.09
N GLY A 9 -4.33 15.55 -14.94
CA GLY A 9 -4.98 14.60 -14.00
C GLY A 9 -4.01 13.70 -13.24
N ARG A 10 -2.70 13.91 -13.38
CA ARG A 10 -1.68 13.25 -12.56
C ARG A 10 -1.34 14.12 -11.37
N VAL A 11 -1.43 13.53 -10.18
CA VAL A 11 -1.07 14.18 -8.92
C VAL A 11 0.41 14.00 -8.70
N CYS A 12 1.14 15.12 -8.54
CA CYS A 12 2.52 15.15 -8.08
C CYS A 12 2.55 15.65 -6.64
N VAL A 13 3.20 14.89 -5.75
CA VAL A 13 3.34 15.27 -4.33
C VAL A 13 4.78 15.06 -3.91
N THR A 14 5.35 16.08 -3.28
CA THR A 14 6.69 16.01 -2.68
C THR A 14 6.60 16.10 -1.16
N TYR A 15 7.17 15.12 -0.49
CA TYR A 15 7.33 15.05 0.96
C TYR A 15 8.74 15.46 1.35
N TRP A 16 8.87 16.37 2.32
CA TRP A 16 10.14 16.76 2.90
C TRP A 16 10.47 15.83 4.09
N LEU A 17 11.36 14.87 3.87
CA LEU A 17 11.67 13.83 4.87
C LEU A 17 12.40 14.37 6.08
N ASN A 18 13.24 15.41 5.97
CA ASN A 18 13.95 15.95 7.13
C ASN A 18 12.99 16.33 8.25
N ILE A 19 11.88 16.97 7.92
CA ILE A 19 10.86 17.35 8.89
C ILE A 19 10.06 16.11 9.33
N LEU A 20 9.57 15.31 8.37
CA LEU A 20 8.68 14.18 8.66
C LEU A 20 9.34 13.08 9.51
N GLN A 21 10.65 12.90 9.36
CA GLN A 21 11.42 11.87 10.05
C GLN A 21 12.38 12.45 11.10
N ASN A 22 12.32 13.77 11.34
CA ASN A 22 13.18 14.48 12.29
C ASN A 22 14.69 14.20 12.10
N LEU A 23 15.19 14.36 10.86
CA LEU A 23 16.58 14.04 10.50
C LEU A 23 17.59 15.14 10.87
N GLY A 24 17.13 16.25 11.45
CA GLY A 24 17.97 17.40 11.74
C GLY A 24 18.48 18.14 10.48
N GLU A 25 19.53 18.93 10.68
CA GLU A 25 20.21 19.65 9.60
C GLU A 25 21.10 18.70 8.79
N THR A 26 20.93 18.72 7.48
CA THR A 26 21.71 17.92 6.52
C THR A 26 22.28 18.83 5.45
N GLU A 27 23.39 18.44 4.82
CA GLU A 27 24.01 19.23 3.74
C GLU A 27 23.03 19.54 2.59
N ARG A 28 22.13 18.59 2.30
CA ARG A 28 21.06 18.71 1.31
C ARG A 28 19.76 18.12 1.85
N PRO A 29 18.57 18.61 1.44
CA PRO A 29 17.30 18.05 1.89
C PRO A 29 17.03 16.67 1.29
N TYR A 30 16.43 15.78 2.09
CA TYR A 30 15.88 14.51 1.64
C TYR A 30 14.40 14.67 1.30
N CYS A 31 14.04 14.32 0.08
CA CYS A 31 12.67 14.42 -0.42
C CYS A 31 12.20 13.10 -1.03
N VAL A 32 10.90 12.85 -0.94
CA VAL A 32 10.23 11.77 -1.71
C VAL A 32 9.17 12.43 -2.58
N THR A 33 9.29 12.24 -3.89
CA THR A 33 8.32 12.77 -4.85
C THR A 33 7.56 11.62 -5.51
N LEU A 34 6.23 11.67 -5.43
CA LEU A 34 5.32 10.75 -6.09
C LEU A 34 4.91 11.34 -7.44
N ASN A 35 5.06 10.53 -8.50
CA ASN A 35 4.68 10.85 -9.88
C ASN A 35 5.19 12.22 -10.38
N PRO A 36 6.51 12.50 -10.31
CA PRO A 36 7.03 13.77 -10.79
C PRO A 36 6.80 13.91 -12.30
N PRO A 37 6.49 15.12 -12.81
CA PRO A 37 6.22 15.36 -14.23
C PRO A 37 7.46 15.13 -15.12
N HIS A 38 8.65 15.19 -14.54
CA HIS A 38 9.94 14.86 -15.15
C HIS A 38 10.81 14.10 -14.14
N THR A 39 11.83 13.40 -14.61
CA THR A 39 12.76 12.70 -13.71
C THR A 39 13.61 13.74 -12.96
N PRO A 40 13.70 13.67 -11.61
CA PRO A 40 14.56 14.58 -10.85
C PRO A 40 16.05 14.40 -11.19
N GLU A 41 16.79 15.51 -11.19
CA GLU A 41 18.24 15.55 -11.47
C GLU A 41 19.06 14.72 -10.47
N HIS A 42 18.66 14.75 -9.19
CA HIS A 42 19.28 13.97 -8.13
C HIS A 42 18.30 12.92 -7.60
N THR A 43 18.52 11.66 -7.95
CA THR A 43 17.69 10.53 -7.51
C THR A 43 18.55 9.50 -6.80
N LEU A 44 18.32 9.30 -5.50
CA LEU A 44 18.99 8.25 -4.72
C LEU A 44 18.40 6.87 -4.99
N LEU A 45 17.08 6.78 -5.08
CA LEU A 45 16.34 5.54 -5.31
C LEU A 45 15.03 5.85 -6.05
N LYS A 46 14.66 4.97 -6.99
CA LYS A 46 13.40 5.03 -7.72
C LYS A 46 12.78 3.64 -7.76
N TRP A 47 11.49 3.56 -7.46
CA TRP A 47 10.71 2.34 -7.65
C TRP A 47 9.31 2.69 -8.15
N THR A 48 8.59 1.66 -8.59
CA THR A 48 7.19 1.75 -8.98
C THR A 48 6.39 0.85 -8.08
N THR A 49 5.26 1.36 -7.59
CA THR A 49 4.30 0.60 -6.80
C THR A 49 2.89 0.90 -7.29
N SER A 50 2.00 -0.07 -7.15
CA SER A 50 0.60 0.06 -7.52
C SER A 50 -0.25 0.25 -6.26
N HIS A 51 -1.31 1.05 -6.39
CA HIS A 51 -2.29 1.25 -5.32
C HIS A 51 -3.61 0.58 -5.71
N PRO A 52 -4.29 -0.12 -4.78
CA PRO A 52 -5.62 -0.65 -5.04
C PRO A 52 -6.58 0.47 -5.43
N VAL A 53 -7.38 0.24 -6.47
CA VAL A 53 -8.41 1.19 -6.91
C VAL A 53 -9.74 0.74 -6.32
N PRO A 54 -10.37 1.54 -5.42
CA PRO A 54 -11.67 1.21 -4.88
C PRO A 54 -12.71 1.11 -5.99
N SER A 55 -13.53 0.06 -5.95
CA SER A 55 -14.65 -0.11 -6.88
C SER A 55 -15.75 -0.95 -6.24
N VAL A 56 -16.96 -0.86 -6.79
CA VAL A 56 -18.09 -1.70 -6.37
C VAL A 56 -17.75 -3.19 -6.54
N ALA A 57 -17.08 -3.54 -7.64
CA ALA A 57 -16.64 -4.91 -7.89
C ALA A 57 -15.60 -5.39 -6.85
N ALA A 58 -14.62 -4.56 -6.50
CA ALA A 58 -13.63 -4.89 -5.48
C ALA A 58 -14.28 -5.07 -4.10
N SER A 59 -15.19 -4.18 -3.72
CA SER A 59 -15.93 -4.30 -2.45
C SER A 59 -16.76 -5.59 -2.37
N LYS A 60 -17.50 -5.90 -3.43
CA LYS A 60 -18.27 -7.16 -3.51
C LYS A 60 -17.36 -8.39 -3.41
N ALA A 61 -16.25 -8.40 -4.15
CA ALA A 61 -15.29 -9.50 -4.10
C ALA A 61 -14.68 -9.68 -2.71
N SER A 62 -14.37 -8.59 -1.99
CA SER A 62 -13.90 -8.65 -0.61
C SER A 62 -14.94 -9.26 0.34
N CYS A 63 -16.24 -8.93 0.17
CA CYS A 63 -17.32 -9.54 0.95
C CYS A 63 -17.52 -11.03 0.66
N GLU A 64 -17.23 -11.48 -0.57
CA GLU A 64 -17.39 -12.88 -1.00
C GLU A 64 -16.14 -13.74 -0.74
N LEU A 65 -15.04 -13.15 -0.28
CA LEU A 65 -13.75 -13.84 -0.18
C LEU A 65 -13.78 -15.08 0.74
N TYR A 66 -14.60 -15.06 1.80
CA TYR A 66 -14.74 -16.21 2.70
C TYR A 66 -15.20 -17.48 1.97
N GLN A 67 -15.89 -17.34 0.84
CA GLN A 67 -16.37 -18.46 0.03
C GLN A 67 -15.25 -19.28 -0.60
N ILE A 68 -14.03 -18.72 -0.72
CA ILE A 68 -12.88 -19.44 -1.29
C ILE A 68 -11.80 -19.79 -0.27
N GLN A 69 -11.86 -19.25 0.95
CA GLN A 69 -10.87 -19.53 1.99
C GLN A 69 -10.84 -21.01 2.37
N GLY A 70 -9.65 -21.58 2.47
CA GLY A 70 -9.43 -22.99 2.76
C GLY A 70 -9.81 -23.95 1.63
N LYS A 71 -10.39 -23.51 0.51
CA LYS A 71 -10.61 -24.45 -0.62
C LYS A 71 -9.26 -24.95 -1.14
N ARG A 72 -9.13 -26.28 -1.28
CA ARG A 72 -7.88 -26.96 -1.70
C ARG A 72 -6.66 -26.68 -0.81
N GLY A 73 -6.87 -26.37 0.48
CA GLY A 73 -5.75 -26.07 1.37
C GLY A 73 -5.12 -24.69 1.14
N ILE A 74 -5.82 -23.78 0.46
CA ILE A 74 -5.31 -22.45 0.12
C ILE A 74 -6.06 -21.40 0.93
N TRP A 75 -5.31 -20.47 1.53
CA TRP A 75 -5.83 -19.28 2.16
C TRP A 75 -5.21 -18.05 1.55
N PHE A 76 -6.02 -17.03 1.33
CA PHE A 76 -5.63 -15.75 0.75
C PHE A 76 -5.57 -14.71 1.87
N CYS A 77 -4.50 -13.91 1.91
CA CYS A 77 -4.36 -12.76 2.81
C CYS A 77 -3.74 -11.58 2.07
N GLY A 78 -4.07 -10.36 2.49
CA GLY A 78 -3.45 -9.15 1.96
C GLY A 78 -4.25 -7.89 2.27
N ALA A 79 -3.63 -6.72 2.08
CA ALA A 79 -4.22 -5.43 2.41
C ALA A 79 -5.50 -5.12 1.59
N TYR A 80 -5.69 -5.79 0.44
CA TYR A 80 -6.91 -5.69 -0.37
C TYR A 80 -8.17 -6.24 0.32
N GLN A 81 -8.02 -6.96 1.44
CA GLN A 81 -9.14 -7.45 2.25
C GLN A 81 -9.69 -6.39 3.21
N GLY A 82 -9.13 -5.19 3.21
CA GLY A 82 -9.64 -4.01 3.90
C GLY A 82 -9.53 -2.77 3.00
N TYR A 83 -8.98 -1.68 3.53
CA TYR A 83 -8.84 -0.41 2.83
C TYR A 83 -7.45 -0.19 2.21
N GLY A 84 -6.62 -1.24 2.13
CA GLY A 84 -5.30 -1.18 1.51
C GLY A 84 -4.19 -0.74 2.46
N PHE A 85 -4.43 -0.66 3.78
CA PHE A 85 -3.42 -0.31 4.76
C PHE A 85 -2.62 -1.52 5.24
N HIS A 86 -1.46 -1.24 5.87
CA HIS A 86 -0.61 -2.27 6.47
C HIS A 86 -1.35 -3.09 7.54
N GLU A 87 -2.21 -2.44 8.33
CA GLU A 87 -3.01 -3.10 9.37
C GLU A 87 -4.01 -4.11 8.77
N ASP A 88 -4.61 -3.79 7.63
CA ASP A 88 -5.52 -4.70 6.93
C ASP A 88 -4.78 -5.96 6.48
N GLY A 89 -3.57 -5.78 5.94
CA GLY A 89 -2.69 -6.89 5.56
C GLY A 89 -2.33 -7.77 6.76
N LEU A 90 -1.98 -7.16 7.89
CA LEU A 90 -1.66 -7.86 9.13
C LEU A 90 -2.87 -8.68 9.63
N LYS A 91 -4.04 -8.05 9.75
CA LYS A 91 -5.29 -8.71 10.19
C LYS A 91 -5.64 -9.88 9.29
N ALA A 92 -5.59 -9.69 7.98
CA ALA A 92 -5.86 -10.74 7.01
C ALA A 92 -4.86 -11.91 7.12
N GLY A 93 -3.57 -11.61 7.31
CA GLY A 93 -2.53 -12.62 7.49
C GLY A 93 -2.75 -13.47 8.75
N VAL A 94 -3.05 -12.82 9.86
CA VAL A 94 -3.38 -13.50 11.13
C VAL A 94 -4.62 -14.39 10.96
N ALA A 95 -5.68 -13.89 10.32
CA ALA A 95 -6.90 -14.65 10.07
C ALA A 95 -6.64 -15.89 9.19
N ALA A 96 -5.84 -15.76 8.13
CA ALA A 96 -5.45 -16.88 7.27
C ALA A 96 -4.66 -17.95 8.06
N ALA A 97 -3.69 -17.54 8.87
CA ALA A 97 -2.89 -18.43 9.70
C ALA A 97 -3.76 -19.22 10.71
N TYR A 98 -4.71 -18.56 11.39
CA TYR A 98 -5.65 -19.25 12.27
C TYR A 98 -6.56 -20.22 11.51
N GLY A 99 -7.01 -19.85 10.31
CA GLY A 99 -7.79 -20.73 9.45
C GLY A 99 -7.02 -22.00 9.06
N MET A 100 -5.72 -21.86 8.79
CA MET A 100 -4.83 -22.99 8.50
C MET A 100 -4.67 -23.91 9.71
N LEU A 101 -4.34 -23.35 10.87
CA LEU A 101 -4.07 -24.13 12.08
C LEU A 101 -5.28 -24.92 12.56
N ARG A 102 -6.48 -24.32 12.52
CA ARG A 102 -7.74 -24.99 12.93
C ARG A 102 -8.09 -26.20 12.08
N ARG A 103 -7.57 -26.28 10.85
CA ARG A 103 -7.83 -27.39 9.94
C ARG A 103 -7.05 -28.66 10.27
N ASN A 104 -5.94 -28.54 10.99
CA ASN A 104 -5.11 -29.66 11.41
C ASN A 104 -5.57 -30.26 12.76
N CYS A 105 -6.65 -29.75 13.34
CA CYS A 105 -7.21 -30.20 14.61
C CYS A 105 -8.48 -31.06 14.44
N CYS A 106 -8.81 -31.51 13.22
CA CYS A 106 -9.91 -32.44 12.96
C CYS A 106 -9.40 -33.60 12.10
#